data_AF-A0A7U9WU41-F1
#
_entry.id   AF-A0A7U9WU41-F1
#
_cell.length_a   1.000
_cell.length_b   1.000
_cell.length_c   1.000
_cell.angle_alpha   90.00
_cell.angle_beta   90.00
_cell.angle_gamma   90.00
#
_symmetry.space_group_name_H-M   'P 1'
#
loop_
_entity.id
_entity.type
_entity.pdbx_description
1 polymer ?
#
loop_
_entity_poly.entity_id
_entity_poly.type
_entity_poly.pdbx_seq_one_letter_code
_entity_poly.pdbx_strand_id
1 'polypeptide(L)'
;MPLYACHEDEAIERVKMNRNIVAGWNRLDSVIFKIEQTVAHVAHELKESREDLPDAEEMIEAATKQLQEENDTLKKLHDPGKIICLDNKYYCPHCNRQIANKLVEDYHIKFCPECGKRIVLSTPYPYKRHHG
;
A
#
# COMPACT_ATOMS: atom_id res chain seq x y z
N MET A 1 37.94 18.01 76.98
CA MET A 1 37.25 18.61 75.81
C MET A 1 38.26 18.71 74.66
N PRO A 2 38.12 17.86 73.64
CA PRO A 2 38.18 18.36 72.26
C PRO A 2 37.03 17.78 71.42
N LEU A 3 36.19 18.65 70.86
CA LEU A 3 35.01 18.32 70.04
C LEU A 3 35.17 18.82 68.59
N TYR A 4 36.38 18.76 68.01
CA TYR A 4 36.61 19.31 66.66
C TYR A 4 37.25 18.33 65.65
N ALA A 5 37.71 17.15 66.06
CA ALA A 5 38.38 16.22 65.14
C ALA A 5 37.43 15.34 64.29
N CYS A 6 36.14 15.24 64.64
CA CYS A 6 35.21 14.33 63.94
C CYS A 6 34.54 14.93 62.68
N HIS A 7 34.67 16.24 62.42
CA HIS A 7 33.97 16.89 61.31
C HIS A 7 34.76 16.97 60.00
N GLU A 8 36.08 16.86 60.03
CA GLU A 8 36.94 17.01 58.84
C GLU A 8 37.05 15.70 58.02
N ASP A 9 37.10 14.55 58.69
CA ASP A 9 37.18 13.24 58.03
C ASP A 9 35.90 12.92 57.23
N GLU A 10 34.72 13.26 57.76
CA GLU A 10 33.45 13.11 57.05
C GLU A 10 33.34 14.01 55.81
N ALA A 11 33.98 15.18 55.82
CA ALA A 11 33.95 16.11 54.69
C ALA A 11 34.83 15.59 53.54
N ILE A 12 35.99 15.02 53.87
CA ILE A 12 36.92 14.42 52.90
C ILE A 12 36.30 13.16 52.26
N GLU A 13 35.63 12.31 53.04
CA GLU A 13 34.91 11.16 52.50
C GLU A 13 33.74 11.55 51.59
N ARG A 14 32.96 12.58 51.96
CA ARG A 14 31.88 13.10 51.10
C ARG A 14 32.39 13.68 49.78
N VAL A 15 33.53 14.39 49.79
CA VAL A 15 34.16 14.94 48.56
C VAL A 15 34.73 13.81 47.68
N LYS A 16 35.33 12.78 48.27
CA LYS A 16 35.80 11.59 47.53
C LYS A 16 34.64 10.80 46.92
N MET A 17 33.56 10.60 47.68
CA MET A 17 32.33 9.96 47.20
C MET A 17 31.72 10.74 46.03
N ASN A 18 31.64 12.07 46.12
CA ASN A 18 31.17 12.91 45.01
C ASN A 18 32.05 12.83 43.76
N ARG A 19 33.39 12.81 43.90
CA ARG A 19 34.29 12.62 42.75
C ARG A 19 34.14 11.25 42.09
N ASN A 20 33.94 10.20 42.88
CA ASN A 20 33.72 8.85 42.35
C ASN A 20 32.39 8.73 41.62
N ILE A 21 31.35 9.41 42.10
CA ILE A 21 30.04 9.49 41.43
C ILE A 21 30.15 10.24 40.09
N VAL A 22 30.82 11.40 40.07
CA VAL A 22 31.03 12.19 38.83
C VAL A 22 31.85 11.40 37.80
N ALA A 23 32.90 10.69 38.24
CA ALA A 23 33.68 9.82 37.36
C ALA A 23 32.84 8.66 36.78
N GLY A 24 31.89 8.12 37.57
CA GLY A 24 30.92 7.12 37.12
C GLY A 24 29.99 7.67 36.03
N TRP A 25 29.43 8.87 36.22
CA TRP A 25 28.59 9.54 35.23
C TRP A 25 29.34 9.84 33.93
N ASN A 26 30.58 10.35 34.01
CA ASN A 26 31.39 10.62 32.82
C ASN A 26 31.70 9.35 32.02
N ARG A 27 31.88 8.22 32.70
CA ARG A 27 32.11 6.92 32.04
C ARG A 27 30.86 6.42 31.34
N LEU A 28 29.70 6.58 31.97
CA LEU A 28 28.41 6.22 31.39
C LEU A 28 28.11 7.09 30.16
N ASP A 29 28.35 8.39 30.26
CA ASP A 29 28.20 9.35 29.17
C ASP A 29 29.12 9.01 27.98
N SER A 30 30.37 8.64 28.26
CA SER A 30 31.32 8.18 27.23
C SER A 30 30.87 6.88 26.53
N VAL A 31 30.14 6.01 27.23
CA VAL A 31 29.60 4.77 26.64
C VAL A 31 28.38 5.08 25.78
N ILE A 32 27.48 5.96 26.25
CA ILE A 32 26.33 6.43 25.47
C ILE A 32 26.80 7.08 24.17
N PHE A 33 27.76 8.02 24.26
CA PHE A 33 28.28 8.71 23.10
C PHE A 33 28.86 7.76 22.05
N LYS A 34 29.57 6.70 22.47
CA LYS A 34 30.09 5.69 21.54
C LYS A 34 28.99 4.89 20.86
N ILE A 35 27.94 4.51 21.59
CA ILE A 35 26.80 3.80 21.04
C ILE A 35 26.08 4.68 20.03
N GLU A 36 25.81 5.94 20.38
CA GLU A 36 25.20 6.92 19.47
C GLU A 36 26.03 7.11 18.21
N GLN A 37 27.36 7.22 18.34
CA GLN A 37 28.26 7.35 17.20
C GLN A 37 28.23 6.11 16.29
N THR A 38 28.20 4.90 16.85
CA THR A 38 28.05 3.67 16.05
C THR A 38 26.69 3.56 15.38
N VAL A 39 25.60 3.93 16.07
CA VAL A 39 24.24 3.91 15.50
C VAL A 39 24.12 4.93 14.38
N ALA A 40 24.67 6.13 14.57
CA ALA A 40 24.69 7.17 13.54
C ALA A 40 25.51 6.75 12.32
N HIS A 41 26.65 6.09 12.52
CA HIS A 41 27.49 5.60 11.42
C HIS A 41 26.78 4.51 10.61
N VAL A 42 26.19 3.52 11.27
CA VAL A 42 25.44 2.44 10.61
C VAL A 42 24.22 3.00 9.88
N ALA A 43 23.51 3.97 10.47
CA ALA A 43 22.39 4.64 9.83
C ALA A 43 22.82 5.46 8.60
N HIS A 44 23.99 6.09 8.65
CA HIS A 44 24.56 6.83 7.52
C HIS A 44 24.96 5.88 6.38
N GLU A 45 25.70 4.80 6.67
CA GLU A 45 26.10 3.80 5.66
C GLU A 45 24.88 3.14 5.00
N LEU A 46 23.84 2.82 5.78
CA LEU A 46 22.59 2.30 5.23
C LEU A 46 21.87 3.31 4.34
N LYS A 47 21.88 4.59 4.71
CA LYS A 47 21.27 5.65 3.91
C LYS A 47 22.03 5.88 2.61
N GLU A 48 23.36 5.88 2.67
CA GLU A 48 24.25 6.03 1.52
C GLU A 48 24.12 4.84 0.56
N SER A 49 24.00 3.60 1.07
CA SER A 49 23.69 2.41 0.26
C SER A 49 22.30 2.40 -0.38
N ARG A 50 21.41 3.29 0.08
CA ARG A 50 20.04 3.46 -0.42
C ARG A 50 19.89 4.70 -1.31
N GLU A 51 20.92 5.55 -1.41
CA GLU A 51 20.95 6.71 -2.30
C GLU A 51 21.36 6.35 -3.74
N ASP A 52 21.71 5.09 -4.00
CA ASP A 52 21.71 4.56 -5.36
C ASP A 52 20.28 4.68 -5.92
N LEU A 53 20.12 5.57 -6.90
CA LEU A 53 18.88 5.72 -7.65
C LEU A 53 18.40 4.33 -8.07
N PRO A 54 17.12 3.97 -7.84
CA PRO A 54 16.61 2.69 -8.29
C PRO A 54 16.90 2.57 -9.79
N ASP A 55 17.39 1.41 -10.19
CA ASP A 55 17.79 1.19 -11.56
C ASP A 55 16.63 1.55 -12.50
N ALA A 56 16.94 2.26 -13.59
CA ALA A 56 15.91 2.80 -14.46
C ALA A 56 15.03 1.67 -15.03
N GLU A 57 15.61 0.49 -15.25
CA GLU A 57 14.90 -0.70 -15.69
C GLU A 57 13.94 -1.22 -14.60
N GLU A 58 14.39 -1.30 -13.34
CA GLU A 58 13.53 -1.68 -12.20
C GLU A 58 12.34 -0.72 -12.00
N MET A 59 12.57 0.59 -12.16
CA MET A 59 11.49 1.59 -12.10
C MET A 59 10.46 1.39 -13.22
N ILE A 60 10.92 1.13 -14.44
CA ILE A 60 10.06 0.91 -15.60
C ILE A 60 9.27 -0.39 -15.42
N GLU A 61 9.89 -1.46 -14.93
CA GLU A 61 9.22 -2.73 -14.69
C GLU A 61 8.12 -2.58 -13.62
N ALA A 62 8.44 -1.92 -12.50
CA ALA A 62 7.49 -1.66 -11.43
C ALA A 62 6.29 -0.82 -11.93
N ALA A 63 6.54 0.24 -12.68
CA ALA A 63 5.48 1.08 -13.25
C ALA A 63 4.64 0.32 -14.28
N THR A 64 5.28 -0.49 -15.13
CA THR A 64 4.59 -1.29 -16.14
C THR A 64 3.68 -2.33 -15.49
N LYS A 65 4.14 -2.98 -14.43
CA LYS A 65 3.34 -3.94 -13.66
C LYS A 65 2.13 -3.26 -13.03
N GLN A 66 2.31 -2.10 -12.41
CA GLN A 66 1.20 -1.34 -11.84
C GLN A 66 0.17 -0.96 -12.92
N LEU A 67 0.63 -0.45 -14.06
CA LEU A 67 -0.25 -0.09 -15.18
C LEU A 67 -1.00 -1.31 -15.74
N GLN A 68 -0.37 -2.49 -15.78
CA GLN A 68 -1.05 -3.72 -16.19
C GLN A 68 -2.14 -4.13 -15.20
N GLU A 69 -1.86 -4.08 -13.90
CA GLU A 69 -2.84 -4.40 -12.85
C GLU A 69 -4.04 -3.44 -12.88
N GLU A 70 -3.78 -2.15 -13.07
CA GLU A 70 -4.84 -1.13 -13.23
C GLU A 70 -5.66 -1.38 -14.50
N ASN A 71 -5.00 -1.68 -15.63
CA ASN A 71 -5.68 -1.94 -16.90
C ASN A 71 -6.58 -3.18 -16.81
N ASP A 72 -6.10 -4.26 -16.20
CA ASP A 72 -6.87 -5.48 -16.01
C ASP A 72 -8.05 -5.28 -15.07
N THR A 73 -7.88 -4.46 -14.04
CA THR A 73 -8.98 -4.07 -13.14
C THR A 73 -10.04 -3.27 -13.90
N LEU A 74 -9.62 -2.32 -14.74
CA LEU A 74 -10.54 -1.53 -15.55
C LEU A 74 -11.27 -2.37 -16.60
N LYS A 75 -10.60 -3.31 -17.27
CA LYS A 75 -11.24 -4.25 -18.20
C LYS A 75 -12.35 -5.05 -17.52
N LYS A 76 -12.10 -5.61 -16.34
CA LYS A 76 -13.11 -6.35 -15.57
C LYS A 76 -14.34 -5.50 -15.22
N LEU A 77 -14.16 -4.19 -15.02
CA LEU A 77 -15.26 -3.27 -14.71
C LEU A 77 -16.05 -2.84 -15.96
N HIS A 78 -15.38 -2.76 -17.11
CA HIS A 78 -15.94 -2.17 -18.32
C HIS A 78 -16.37 -3.18 -19.39
N ASP A 79 -15.94 -4.44 -19.26
CA ASP A 79 -16.34 -5.50 -20.17
C ASP A 79 -17.86 -5.73 -20.09
N PRO A 80 -18.56 -5.67 -21.24
CA PRO A 80 -20.00 -5.77 -21.25
C PRO A 80 -20.44 -7.19 -20.88
N GLY A 81 -21.43 -7.29 -20.00
CA GLY A 81 -22.04 -8.56 -19.65
C GLY A 81 -22.82 -9.14 -20.83
N LYS A 82 -22.65 -10.43 -21.11
CA LYS A 82 -23.46 -11.15 -22.10
C LYS A 82 -24.86 -11.40 -21.54
N ILE A 83 -25.89 -10.94 -22.25
CA ILE A 83 -27.29 -11.13 -21.87
C ILE A 83 -27.60 -12.63 -21.83
N ILE A 84 -28.30 -13.06 -20.78
CA ILE A 84 -28.71 -14.46 -20.59
C ILE A 84 -30.11 -14.63 -21.18
N CYS A 85 -30.29 -15.66 -22.01
CA CYS A 85 -31.59 -16.01 -22.60
C CYS A 85 -32.09 -17.32 -22.00
N LEU A 86 -33.22 -17.28 -21.29
CA LEU A 86 -33.90 -18.46 -20.73
C LEU A 86 -35.38 -18.39 -21.10
N ASP A 87 -35.92 -19.44 -21.73
CA ASP A 87 -37.34 -19.57 -22.06
C ASP A 87 -37.95 -18.32 -22.73
N ASN A 88 -37.28 -17.81 -23.76
CA ASN A 88 -37.69 -16.60 -24.51
C ASN A 88 -37.73 -15.31 -23.66
N LYS A 89 -37.01 -15.26 -22.54
CA LYS A 89 -36.84 -14.07 -21.71
C LYS A 89 -35.37 -13.70 -21.59
N TYR A 90 -35.10 -12.41 -21.63
CA TYR A 90 -33.75 -11.87 -21.46
C TYR A 90 -33.49 -11.45 -20.02
N TYR A 91 -32.29 -11.74 -19.52
CA TYR A 91 -31.86 -11.40 -18.17
C TYR A 91 -30.51 -10.69 -18.19
N CYS A 92 -30.38 -9.67 -17.34
CA CYS A 92 -29.10 -9.00 -17.13
C CYS A 92 -28.16 -9.93 -16.34
N PRO A 93 -26.91 -10.15 -16.80
CA PRO A 93 -25.96 -11.02 -16.10
C PRO A 93 -25.42 -10.42 -14.78
N HIS A 94 -25.65 -9.12 -14.54
CA HIS A 94 -25.12 -8.45 -13.35
C HIS A 94 -26.14 -8.31 -12.22
N CYS A 95 -27.41 -8.08 -12.55
CA CYS A 95 -28.46 -7.89 -11.55
C CYS A 95 -29.56 -8.96 -11.61
N ASN A 96 -29.47 -9.90 -12.55
CA ASN A 96 -30.43 -10.99 -12.77
C ASN A 96 -31.89 -10.53 -12.96
N ARG A 97 -32.13 -9.24 -13.21
CA ARG A 97 -33.46 -8.73 -13.54
C ARG A 97 -33.79 -9.04 -15.00
N GLN A 98 -35.05 -9.35 -15.22
CA GLN A 98 -35.58 -9.58 -16.56
C GLN A 98 -35.58 -8.25 -17.34
N ILE A 99 -35.11 -8.30 -18.57
CA ILE A 99 -35.15 -7.20 -19.52
C ILE A 99 -36.31 -7.47 -20.47
N ALA A 100 -37.14 -6.45 -20.72
CA ALA A 100 -38.27 -6.58 -21.65
C ALA A 100 -37.78 -6.92 -23.06
N ASN A 101 -38.35 -7.94 -23.68
CA ASN A 101 -37.91 -8.44 -25.00
C ASN A 101 -37.89 -7.34 -26.08
N LYS A 102 -38.90 -6.47 -26.11
CA LYS A 102 -38.94 -5.32 -27.03
C LYS A 102 -37.69 -4.43 -26.93
N LEU A 103 -37.17 -4.20 -25.73
CA LEU A 103 -35.96 -3.38 -25.55
C LEU A 103 -34.71 -4.06 -26.14
N VAL A 104 -34.68 -5.39 -26.14
CA VAL A 104 -33.55 -6.17 -26.62
C VAL A 104 -33.65 -6.40 -28.13
N GLU A 105 -34.81 -6.82 -28.63
CA GLU A 105 -35.06 -7.21 -30.02
C GLU A 105 -35.33 -6.00 -30.94
N ASP A 106 -36.14 -5.02 -30.50
CA ASP A 106 -36.49 -3.87 -31.35
C ASP A 106 -35.47 -2.74 -31.16
N TYR A 107 -35.19 -2.38 -29.90
CA TYR A 107 -34.38 -1.22 -29.56
C TYR A 107 -32.87 -1.50 -29.40
N HIS A 108 -32.45 -2.77 -29.38
CA HIS A 108 -31.04 -3.16 -29.29
C HIS A 108 -30.27 -2.43 -28.18
N ILE A 109 -30.84 -2.38 -26.97
CA ILE A 109 -30.24 -1.64 -25.86
C ILE A 109 -28.82 -2.12 -25.54
N LYS A 110 -27.93 -1.17 -25.24
CA LYS A 110 -26.52 -1.43 -24.89
C LYS A 110 -26.26 -1.44 -23.38
N PHE A 111 -27.25 -1.04 -22.58
CA PHE A 111 -27.15 -0.90 -21.14
C PHE A 111 -28.39 -1.51 -20.49
N CYS A 112 -28.22 -2.13 -19.32
CA CYS A 112 -29.34 -2.61 -18.54
C CYS A 112 -30.10 -1.40 -17.96
N PRO A 113 -31.44 -1.32 -18.13
CA PRO A 113 -32.23 -0.20 -17.60
C PRO A 113 -32.27 -0.17 -16.07
N GLU A 114 -32.02 -1.30 -15.43
CA GLU A 114 -32.12 -1.44 -13.98
C GLU A 114 -30.81 -1.12 -13.24
N CYS A 115 -29.67 -1.57 -13.78
CA CYS A 115 -28.37 -1.42 -13.10
C CYS A 115 -27.37 -0.53 -13.85
N GLY A 116 -27.72 -0.02 -15.03
CA GLY A 116 -26.88 0.87 -15.84
C GLY A 116 -25.62 0.21 -16.43
N LYS A 117 -25.33 -1.06 -16.11
CA LYS A 117 -24.15 -1.76 -16.64
C LYS A 117 -24.34 -2.09 -18.11
N ARG A 118 -23.23 -2.04 -18.85
CA ARG A 118 -23.19 -2.33 -20.29
C ARG A 118 -23.47 -3.81 -20.52
N ILE A 119 -24.35 -4.10 -21.47
CA ILE A 119 -24.76 -5.44 -21.83
C ILE A 119 -24.69 -5.62 -23.34
N VAL A 120 -24.43 -6.85 -23.78
CA VAL A 120 -24.38 -7.22 -25.19
C VAL A 120 -25.17 -8.50 -25.43
N LEU A 121 -25.86 -8.58 -26.56
CA LEU A 121 -26.39 -9.85 -27.03
C LEU A 121 -25.21 -10.75 -27.40
N SER A 122 -25.25 -12.01 -26.97
CA SER A 122 -24.18 -12.99 -27.20
C SER A 122 -24.08 -13.51 -28.64
N THR A 123 -24.57 -12.77 -29.63
CA THR A 123 -24.79 -13.18 -31.02
C THR A 123 -23.64 -13.95 -31.69
N PRO A 124 -23.97 -14.77 -32.70
CA PRO A 124 -23.67 -14.35 -34.06
C PRO A 124 -24.96 -13.87 -34.72
N TYR A 125 -24.97 -12.60 -35.10
CA TYR A 125 -26.09 -11.91 -35.73
C TYR A 125 -26.25 -12.55 -37.11
N PRO A 126 -27.35 -13.25 -37.45
CA PRO A 126 -27.52 -13.70 -38.81
C PRO A 126 -27.97 -12.47 -39.60
N TYR A 127 -27.06 -11.89 -40.38
CA TYR A 127 -27.46 -11.08 -41.52
C TYR A 127 -28.44 -11.95 -42.34
N LYS A 128 -29.73 -11.58 -42.35
CA LYS A 128 -30.68 -12.14 -43.31
C LYS A 128 -30.16 -11.75 -44.69
N ARG A 129 -29.53 -12.69 -45.41
CA ARG A 129 -29.27 -12.52 -46.84
C ARG A 129 -30.63 -12.54 -47.52
N HIS A 130 -31.07 -11.39 -48.00
CA HIS A 130 -32.14 -11.34 -48.98
C HIS A 130 -31.63 -12.03 -50.25
N HIS A 131 -32.05 -13.29 -50.46
CA HIS A 131 -31.96 -13.93 -51.76
C HIS A 131 -33.15 -13.42 -52.59
N GLY A 132 -32.85 -12.57 -53.57
CA GLY A 132 -33.71 -12.30 -54.72
C GLY A 132 -33.27 -13.14 -55.91
#